data_AF-A0A9P5YWK4-F1
#
_entry.id   AF-A0A9P5YWK4-F1
#
_cell.length_a   1.000
_cell.length_b   1.000
_cell.length_c   1.000
_cell.angle_alpha   90.00
_cell.angle_beta   90.00
_cell.angle_gamma   90.00
#
_symmetry.space_group_name_H-M   'P 1'
#
loop_
_entity.id
_entity.type
_entity.pdbx_description
1 polymer ?
#
loop_
_entity_poly.entity_id
_entity_poly.type
_entity_poly.pdbx_seq_one_letter_code
_entity_poly.pdbx_strand_id
1 'polypeptide(L)'
;MRPTARRLVRVVPRKLLNVNDAKIYNRPRPQSEDRKQPTTMDLLFQKREEAGETWPENLRLEPQLKKIVFKEVDPKLRTVLKAMTKER
;
A
#
# COMPACT_ATOMS: atom_id res chain seq x y z
N MET A 1 5.97 -39.74 40.90
CA MET A 1 6.75 -38.48 40.77
C MET A 1 5.78 -37.33 40.54
N ARG A 2 5.81 -36.26 41.36
CA ARG A 2 4.92 -35.09 41.18
C ARG A 2 5.64 -34.00 40.36
N PRO A 3 5.00 -33.41 39.35
CA PRO A 3 5.58 -32.29 38.59
C PRO A 3 5.65 -31.05 39.48
N THR A 4 6.81 -30.39 39.51
CA THR A 4 7.04 -29.11 40.20
C THR A 4 7.50 -28.07 39.18
N ALA A 5 7.15 -26.79 39.38
CA ALA A 5 7.42 -25.72 38.40
C ALA A 5 8.91 -25.64 37.97
N ARG A 6 9.84 -25.90 38.89
CA ARG A 6 11.28 -25.94 38.61
C ARG A 6 11.70 -27.05 37.63
N ARG A 7 10.91 -28.12 37.50
CA ARG A 7 11.14 -29.22 36.55
C ARG A 7 10.48 -29.00 35.19
N LEU A 8 9.66 -27.95 35.04
CA LEU A 8 9.00 -27.59 33.78
C LEU A 8 9.77 -26.56 32.95
N VAL A 9 10.83 -25.97 33.51
CA VAL A 9 11.64 -24.96 32.82
C VAL A 9 13.04 -25.52 32.61
N ARG A 10 13.46 -25.60 31.35
CA ARG A 10 14.83 -25.98 30.98
C ARG A 10 15.62 -24.71 30.64
N VAL A 11 16.58 -24.36 31.49
CA VAL A 11 17.50 -23.25 31.22
C VAL A 11 18.58 -23.75 30.26
N VAL A 12 18.61 -23.22 29.05
CA VAL A 12 19.62 -23.56 28.03
C VAL A 12 20.64 -22.41 27.95
N PRO A 13 21.95 -22.67 28.13
CA PRO A 13 22.99 -21.66 27.99
C PRO A 13 22.99 -21.04 26.58
N ARG A 14 23.08 -19.72 26.50
CA ARG A 14 23.05 -18.96 25.24
C ARG A 14 24.17 -19.34 24.26
N LYS A 15 25.30 -19.86 24.77
CA LYS A 15 26.42 -20.37 23.96
C LYS A 15 26.08 -21.61 23.12
N LEU A 16 25.05 -22.36 23.49
CA LEU A 16 24.57 -23.53 22.75
C LEU A 16 23.58 -23.15 21.63
N LEU A 17 23.20 -21.88 21.54
CA LEU A 17 22.34 -21.37 20.49
C LEU A 17 23.23 -20.88 19.34
N ASN A 18 23.11 -21.48 18.16
CA ASN A 18 23.74 -20.99 16.93
C ASN A 18 22.98 -19.74 16.43
N VAL A 19 23.17 -18.61 17.11
CA VAL A 19 22.48 -17.35 16.79
C VAL A 19 22.85 -16.83 15.41
N ASN A 20 24.06 -17.15 14.91
CA ASN A 20 24.54 -16.69 13.61
C ASN A 20 23.91 -17.44 12.43
N ASP A 21 23.51 -18.70 12.60
CA ASP A 21 22.80 -19.49 11.59
C ASP A 21 21.27 -19.34 11.67
N ALA A 22 20.77 -18.53 12.61
CA ALA A 22 19.36 -18.31 12.75
C ALA A 22 18.85 -17.53 11.53
N LYS A 23 17.98 -18.16 10.75
CA LYS A 23 17.29 -17.50 9.63
C LYS A 23 16.37 -16.41 10.18
N ILE A 24 16.83 -15.16 10.12
CA ILE A 24 16.04 -14.00 10.53
C ILE A 24 15.04 -13.72 9.40
N TYR A 25 13.76 -13.98 9.67
CA TYR A 25 12.68 -13.58 8.79
C TYR A 25 12.36 -12.11 9.04
N ASN A 26 12.55 -11.28 8.01
CA ASN A 26 12.11 -9.90 8.08
C ASN A 26 10.60 -9.84 8.30
N ARG A 27 10.15 -8.80 9.01
CA ARG A 27 8.72 -8.54 9.17
C ARG A 27 8.05 -8.43 7.79
N PRO A 28 6.82 -8.94 7.62
CA PRO A 28 6.06 -8.66 6.41
C PRO A 28 5.84 -7.15 6.28
N ARG A 29 5.89 -6.65 5.05
CA ARG A 29 5.64 -5.23 4.76
C ARG A 29 4.20 -4.88 5.14
N PRO A 30 3.97 -3.71 5.76
CA PRO A 30 2.62 -3.26 6.05
C PRO A 30 1.90 -2.88 4.75
N GLN A 31 0.63 -3.26 4.63
CA GLN A 31 -0.22 -2.96 3.46
C GLN A 31 -0.40 -1.45 3.19
N SER A 32 -0.08 -0.59 4.16
CA SER A 32 -0.06 0.86 3.97
C SER A 32 1.03 1.33 3.01
N GLU A 33 2.09 0.54 2.80
CA GLU A 33 3.13 0.85 1.81
C GLU A 33 2.60 0.74 0.38
N ASP A 34 1.66 -0.17 0.11
CA ASP A 34 1.03 -0.30 -1.20
C ASP A 34 0.23 0.95 -1.60
N ARG A 35 -0.26 1.73 -0.61
CA ARG A 35 -0.95 3.00 -0.87
C ARG A 35 -0.02 4.12 -1.34
N LYS A 36 1.30 3.94 -1.23
CA LYS A 36 2.29 4.93 -1.69
C LYS A 36 2.70 4.71 -3.14
N GLN A 37 2.21 3.66 -3.79
CA GLN A 37 2.50 3.43 -5.19
C GLN A 37 1.86 4.56 -6.03
N PRO A 38 2.60 5.12 -7.01
CA PRO A 38 2.05 6.16 -7.87
C PRO A 38 0.87 5.61 -8.67
N THR A 39 -0.17 6.43 -8.80
CA THR A 39 -1.33 6.06 -9.63
C THR A 39 -0.99 6.17 -11.11
N THR A 40 -1.85 5.62 -11.98
CA THR A 40 -1.59 5.66 -13.42
C THR A 40 -1.65 7.10 -13.92
N MET A 41 -2.57 7.91 -13.37
CA MET A 41 -2.63 9.34 -13.67
C MET A 41 -1.38 10.08 -13.19
N ASP A 42 -0.84 9.76 -12.01
CA ASP A 42 0.41 10.38 -11.53
C ASP A 42 1.56 10.12 -12.51
N LEU A 43 1.68 8.89 -13.01
CA LEU A 43 2.69 8.53 -14.01
C LEU A 43 2.47 9.25 -15.34
N LEU A 44 1.21 9.45 -15.77
CA LEU A 44 0.91 10.19 -17.00
C LEU A 44 1.19 11.68 -16.86
N PHE A 45 0.93 12.28 -15.69
CA PHE A 45 1.30 13.66 -15.42
C PHE A 45 2.81 13.85 -15.43
N GLN A 46 3.57 12.94 -14.80
CA GLN A 46 5.04 12.95 -14.85
C GLN A 46 5.55 12.86 -16.29
N LYS A 47 5.03 11.91 -17.08
CA LYS A 47 5.44 11.76 -18.49
C LYS A 47 5.08 12.97 -19.33
N ARG A 48 3.97 13.65 -19.06
CA ARG A 48 3.61 14.89 -19.75
C ARG A 48 4.60 16.01 -19.44
N GLU A 49 4.99 16.14 -18.18
CA GLU A 49 6.00 17.11 -17.76
C GLU A 49 7.37 16.82 -18.37
N GLU A 50 7.76 15.55 -18.46
CA GLU A 50 9.01 15.11 -19.10
C GLU A 50 9.01 15.31 -20.63
N ALA A 51 7.88 15.06 -21.29
CA ALA A 51 7.75 15.14 -22.75
C ALA A 51 7.64 16.58 -23.27
N GLY A 52 7.11 17.51 -22.47
CA GLY A 52 6.96 18.93 -22.85
C GLY A 52 6.23 19.09 -24.19
N GLU A 53 6.94 19.63 -25.19
CA GLU A 53 6.42 19.88 -26.54
C GLU A 53 6.16 18.62 -27.37
N THR A 54 6.74 17.48 -26.97
CA THR A 54 6.52 16.20 -27.67
C THR A 54 5.28 15.46 -27.19
N TRP A 55 4.53 16.03 -26.23
CA TRP A 55 3.33 15.40 -25.72
C TRP A 55 2.21 15.37 -26.78
N PRO A 56 1.55 14.22 -26.99
CA PRO A 56 0.47 14.10 -27.96
C PRO A 56 -0.71 15.04 -27.64
N GLU A 57 -1.06 15.91 -28.60
CA GLU A 57 -2.18 16.85 -28.48
C GLU A 57 -3.55 16.17 -28.30
N ASN A 58 -3.69 14.92 -28.77
CA ASN A 58 -4.93 14.16 -28.64
C ASN A 58 -5.17 13.59 -27.23
N LEU A 59 -4.19 13.67 -26.31
CA LEU A 59 -4.32 13.16 -24.95
C LEU A 59 -4.43 14.29 -23.93
N ARG A 60 -5.68 14.57 -23.53
CA ARG A 60 -6.00 15.49 -22.45
C ARG A 60 -6.11 14.75 -21.11
N LEU A 61 -5.26 15.13 -20.16
CA LEU A 61 -5.30 14.62 -18.78
C LEU A 61 -6.11 15.56 -17.90
N GLU A 62 -7.20 15.05 -17.33
CA GLU A 62 -8.03 15.77 -16.36
C GLU A 62 -7.60 15.45 -14.92
N PRO A 63 -7.73 16.40 -13.98
CA PRO A 63 -7.40 16.15 -12.58
C PRO A 63 -8.46 15.27 -11.90
N GLN A 64 -8.03 14.52 -10.89
CA GLN A 64 -8.91 13.64 -10.13
C GLN A 64 -10.04 14.42 -9.41
N LEU A 65 -11.28 13.98 -9.62
CA LEU A 65 -12.46 14.63 -9.03
C LEU A 65 -12.53 14.42 -7.51
N LYS A 66 -12.66 15.53 -6.77
CA LYS A 66 -12.80 15.52 -5.30
C LYS A 66 -14.23 15.16 -4.89
N LYS A 67 -14.39 14.62 -3.67
CA LYS A 67 -15.71 14.27 -3.09
C LYS A 67 -16.71 15.43 -3.06
N ILE A 68 -16.21 16.67 -3.00
CA ILE A 68 -16.99 17.92 -2.98
C ILE A 68 -17.77 18.10 -4.29
N VAL A 69 -17.17 17.73 -5.43
CA VAL A 69 -17.80 17.86 -6.76
C VAL A 69 -19.11 17.06 -6.82
N PHE A 70 -19.16 15.93 -6.11
CA PHE A 70 -20.35 15.08 -6.05
C PHE A 70 -21.35 15.48 -4.94
N LYS A 71 -21.25 16.67 -4.34
CA LYS A 71 -22.15 17.07 -3.23
C LYS A 71 -23.58 17.35 -3.71
N GLU A 72 -23.71 17.94 -4.89
CA GLU A 72 -25.00 18.36 -5.47
C GLU A 72 -25.63 17.30 -6.38
N VAL A 73 -24.94 16.18 -6.58
CA VAL A 73 -25.44 15.05 -7.36
C VAL A 73 -26.46 14.26 -6.55
N ASP A 74 -27.53 13.78 -7.20
CA ASP A 74 -28.52 12.90 -6.61
C ASP A 74 -27.83 11.77 -5.81
N PRO A 75 -28.15 11.61 -4.51
CA PRO A 75 -27.59 10.56 -3.67
C PRO A 75 -27.63 9.15 -4.27
N LYS A 76 -28.66 8.83 -5.07
CA LYS A 76 -28.80 7.53 -5.74
C LYS A 76 -27.74 7.27 -6.79
N LEU A 77 -27.28 8.32 -7.48
CA LEU A 77 -26.30 8.22 -8.57
C LEU A 77 -24.86 8.41 -8.09
N ARG A 78 -24.68 8.99 -6.91
CA ARG A 78 -23.37 9.36 -6.37
C ARG A 78 -22.40 8.20 -6.22
N THR A 79 -22.89 7.01 -5.83
CA THR A 79 -22.06 5.81 -5.66
C THR A 79 -21.55 5.28 -7.00
N VAL A 80 -22.43 5.23 -8.00
CA VAL A 80 -22.12 4.78 -9.35
C VAL A 80 -21.08 5.72 -9.99
N LEU A 81 -21.32 7.03 -9.94
CA LEU A 81 -20.42 8.01 -10.53
C LEU A 81 -19.03 7.99 -9.89
N LYS A 82 -18.95 7.88 -8.56
CA LYS A 82 -17.67 7.74 -7.86
C LYS A 82 -16.92 6.48 -8.27
N ALA A 83 -17.62 5.38 -8.53
CA ALA A 83 -16.99 4.15 -8.98
C ALA A 83 -16.45 4.27 -10.42
N MET A 84 -17.15 4.99 -11.30
CA MET A 84 -16.71 5.22 -12.68
C MET A 84 -15.48 6.13 -12.76
N THR A 85 -15.38 7.12 -11.88
CA THR A 85 -14.28 8.09 -11.90
C THR A 85 -13.10 7.67 -11.02
N LYS A 86 -13.15 6.50 -10.39
CA LYS A 86 -12.07 6.00 -9.55
C LYS A 86 -11.14 5.14 -10.42
N GLU A 87 -9.85 5.45 -10.36
CA GLU A 87 -8.81 4.60 -10.95
C GLU A 87 -8.87 3.18 -10.35
N ARG A 88 -8.69 2.19 -11.23
CA ARG A 88 -8.73 0.77 -10.89
C ARG A 88 -7.36 0.25 -10.49
#